data_AF-A0A7S2W285-F1
#
_entry.id   AF-A0A7S2W285-F1
#
_cell.length_a   1.000
_cell.length_b   1.000
_cell.length_c   1.000
_cell.angle_alpha   90.00
_cell.angle_beta   90.00
_cell.angle_gamma   90.00
#
_symmetry.space_group_name_H-M   'P 1'
#
loop_
_entity.id
_entity.type
_entity.pdbx_description
1 polymer ?
#
loop_
_entity_poly.entity_id
_entity_poly.type
_entity_poly.pdbx_seq_one_letter_code
_entity_poly.pdbx_strand_id
1 'polypeptide(L)'
;MAPSESNKTAQLFQHKVDYIYKNSIMNGDTSAFVAYLRCEANMAADKAIQLREMADNLVAGIPIDHSKPETEIIESEVVEYAPLDEYGVPKYKGKRRGRKSKKRKRQRNPSKTKRQHTAYTFFVQTNYPNVKAENPEHQSKDVITILAKQWADVPEIERKNWQQRAKSNSVQNSTIVDDVQTENEAHGMKVEGVSKDEKETIGADFYLTPTKEKDRLKDIVTLGA
;
A
#
# COMPACT_ATOMS: atom_id res chain seq x y z
N MET A 1 26.13 -1.23 18.08
CA MET A 1 25.11 -0.38 18.73
C MET A 1 25.45 1.06 18.43
N ALA A 2 24.57 1.82 17.80
CA ALA A 2 24.80 3.25 17.58
C ALA A 2 24.68 3.99 18.93
N PRO A 3 25.58 4.92 19.26
CA PRO A 3 25.44 5.73 20.46
C PRO A 3 24.16 6.56 20.37
N SER A 4 23.36 6.56 21.44
CA SER A 4 22.16 7.39 21.57
C SER A 4 22.49 8.87 21.29
N GLU A 5 21.53 9.63 20.77
CA GLU A 5 21.77 11.04 20.38
C GLU A 5 22.18 11.92 21.57
N SER A 6 21.69 11.60 22.77
CA SER A 6 22.15 12.18 24.04
C SER A 6 23.68 12.08 24.20
N ASN A 7 24.26 10.91 23.94
CA ASN A 7 25.71 10.73 24.01
C ASN A 7 26.48 11.56 22.96
N LYS A 8 25.89 11.82 21.79
CA LYS A 8 26.52 12.63 20.74
C LYS A 8 26.58 14.11 21.12
N THR A 9 25.51 14.64 21.74
CA THR A 9 25.48 16.04 22.20
C THR A 9 26.48 16.29 23.32
N ALA A 10 26.58 15.36 24.27
CA ALA A 10 27.59 15.42 25.34
C ALA A 10 29.02 15.32 24.78
N GLN A 11 29.25 14.44 23.80
CA GLN A 11 30.54 14.33 23.12
C GLN A 11 30.92 15.61 22.35
N LEU A 12 29.96 16.25 21.67
CA LEU A 12 30.19 17.51 20.95
C LEU A 12 30.55 18.65 21.91
N PHE A 13 29.85 18.73 23.05
CA PHE A 13 30.16 19.69 24.11
C PHE A 13 31.58 19.49 24.64
N GLN A 14 31.92 18.24 25.00
CA GLN A 14 33.26 17.92 25.50
C GLN A 14 34.34 18.27 24.48
N HIS A 15 34.13 17.95 23.20
CA HIS A 15 35.07 18.29 22.13
C HIS A 15 35.26 19.80 21.96
N LYS A 16 34.17 20.58 22.09
CA LYS A 16 34.23 22.05 22.05
C LYS A 16 35.02 22.60 23.25
N VAL A 17 34.77 22.09 24.45
CA VAL A 17 35.49 22.46 25.67
C VAL A 17 36.98 22.13 25.54
N ASP A 18 37.33 20.91 25.09
CA ASP A 18 38.72 20.48 24.90
C ASP A 18 39.45 21.31 23.84
N TYR A 19 38.77 21.70 22.76
CA TYR A 19 39.32 22.56 21.72
C TYR A 19 39.64 23.97 22.25
N ILE A 20 38.71 24.59 22.98
CA ILE A 20 38.91 25.93 23.54
C ILE A 20 39.99 25.88 24.63
N TYR A 21 40.03 24.83 25.45
CA TYR A 21 41.06 24.63 26.47
C TYR A 21 42.47 24.55 25.86
N LYS A 22 42.64 23.72 24.82
CA LYS A 22 43.93 23.60 24.11
C LYS A 22 44.38 24.94 23.52
N ASN A 23 43.49 25.68 22.86
CA ASN A 23 43.83 26.99 22.30
C ASN A 23 44.12 28.05 23.37
N SER A 24 43.40 28.03 24.48
CA SER A 24 43.60 28.93 25.63
C SER A 24 44.94 28.69 26.32
N ILE A 25 45.36 27.42 26.51
CA ILE A 25 46.69 27.08 27.05
C ILE A 25 47.80 27.57 26.12
N MET A 26 47.65 27.33 24.81
CA MET A 26 48.66 27.74 23.82
C MET A 26 48.84 29.27 23.77
N ASN A 27 47.81 30.03 24.15
CA ASN A 27 47.83 31.49 24.18
C ASN A 27 48.04 32.09 25.58
N GLY A 28 48.10 31.27 26.64
CA GLY A 28 48.29 31.71 28.04
C GLY A 28 47.04 32.30 28.74
N ASP A 29 45.90 32.36 28.06
CA ASP A 29 44.69 33.07 28.52
C ASP A 29 43.67 32.13 29.19
N THR A 30 44.04 31.55 30.33
CA THR A 30 43.17 30.64 31.10
C THR A 30 41.91 31.31 31.64
N SER A 31 41.97 32.62 31.89
CA SER A 31 40.84 33.43 32.37
C SER A 31 39.68 33.48 31.36
N ALA A 32 39.99 33.57 30.06
CA ALA A 32 38.99 33.58 29.00
C ALA A 32 38.22 32.25 28.90
N PHE A 33 38.90 31.12 29.11
CA PHE A 33 38.27 29.79 29.14
C PHE A 33 37.35 29.62 30.35
N VAL A 34 37.78 30.06 31.54
CA VAL A 34 36.93 30.03 32.75
C VAL A 34 35.69 30.92 32.59
N ALA A 35 35.85 32.10 31.99
CA ALA A 35 34.73 32.99 31.69
C ALA A 35 33.73 32.35 30.70
N TYR A 36 34.23 31.68 29.66
CA TYR A 36 33.40 30.92 28.71
C TYR A 36 32.59 29.83 29.42
N LEU A 37 33.21 29.01 30.27
CA LEU A 37 32.51 27.94 30.99
C LEU A 37 31.42 28.48 31.93
N ARG A 38 31.68 29.59 32.62
CA ARG A 38 30.68 30.23 33.49
C ARG A 38 29.51 30.81 32.70
N CYS A 39 29.79 31.45 31.56
CA CYS A 39 28.76 31.99 30.69
C CYS A 39 27.86 30.87 30.16
N GLU A 40 28.45 29.79 29.67
CA GLU A 40 27.71 28.62 29.18
C GLU A 40 26.86 27.97 30.28
N ALA A 41 27.38 27.87 31.50
CA ALA A 41 26.63 27.35 32.66
C ALA A 41 25.41 28.23 33.00
N ASN A 42 25.58 29.55 32.98
CA ASN A 42 24.47 30.48 33.20
C ASN A 42 23.41 30.37 32.09
N MET A 43 23.83 30.30 30.83
CA MET A 43 22.92 30.11 29.69
C MET A 43 22.13 28.80 29.79
N ALA A 44 22.77 27.72 30.27
CA ALA A 44 22.09 26.45 30.50
C ALA A 44 21.05 26.56 31.62
N ALA A 45 21.34 27.30 32.70
CA ALA A 45 20.39 27.55 33.78
C ALA A 45 19.18 28.38 33.30
N ASP A 46 19.42 29.45 32.55
CA ASP A 46 18.35 30.30 31.98
C ASP A 46 17.45 29.49 31.04
N LYS A 47 18.07 28.66 30.18
CA LYS A 47 17.32 27.76 29.28
C LYS A 47 16.47 26.77 30.07
N ALA A 48 16.97 26.24 31.19
CA ALA A 48 16.20 25.33 32.03
C ALA A 48 14.99 26.02 32.68
N ILE A 49 15.14 27.27 33.12
CA ILE A 49 14.05 28.09 33.65
C ILE A 49 12.97 28.31 32.58
N GLN A 50 13.37 28.75 31.38
CA GLN A 50 12.43 28.97 30.27
C GLN A 50 11.65 27.71 29.89
N LEU A 51 12.32 26.55 29.86
CA LEU A 51 11.67 25.27 29.55
C LEU A 51 10.65 24.87 30.62
N ARG A 52 10.94 25.14 31.90
CA ARG A 52 9.99 24.90 33.01
C ARG A 52 8.76 25.81 32.90
N GLU A 53 8.97 27.11 32.71
CA GLU A 53 7.88 28.07 32.52
C GLU A 53 7.01 27.70 31.30
N MET A 54 7.63 27.26 30.21
CA MET A 54 6.90 26.79 29.03
C MET A 54 6.06 25.54 29.34
N ALA A 55 6.60 24.61 30.12
CA ALA A 55 5.85 23.43 30.57
C ALA A 55 4.65 23.84 31.45
N ASP A 56 4.85 24.72 32.43
CA ASP A 56 3.79 25.20 33.33
C ASP A 56 2.66 25.89 32.56
N ASN A 57 3.00 26.72 31.57
CA ASN A 57 2.02 27.38 30.71
C ASN A 57 1.19 26.40 29.87
N LEU A 58 1.81 25.31 29.38
CA LEU A 58 1.10 24.27 28.62
C LEU A 58 0.18 23.43 29.52
N VAL A 59 0.57 23.24 30.78
CA VAL A 59 -0.18 22.50 31.80
C VAL A 59 -1.42 23.27 32.26
N ALA A 60 -1.40 24.60 32.27
CA ALA A 60 -2.50 25.44 32.75
C ALA A 60 -3.87 25.20 32.05
N GLY A 61 -3.90 24.52 30.89
CA GLY A 61 -5.13 24.13 30.17
C GLY A 61 -5.53 22.66 30.28
N ILE A 62 -4.77 21.84 31.01
CA ILE A 62 -4.98 20.39 31.14
C ILE A 62 -5.29 20.08 32.61
N PRO A 63 -6.39 19.37 32.95
CA PRO A 63 -6.63 18.94 34.32
C PRO A 63 -5.57 17.89 34.70
N ILE A 64 -4.54 18.31 35.42
CA ILE A 64 -3.49 17.40 35.92
C ILE A 64 -3.84 17.01 37.35
N ASP A 65 -3.87 15.71 37.59
CA ASP A 65 -4.04 15.15 38.93
C ASP A 65 -2.76 15.35 39.75
N HIS A 66 -2.75 16.40 40.58
CA HIS A 66 -1.64 16.76 41.46
C HIS A 66 -1.37 15.72 42.58
N SER A 67 -2.16 14.65 42.68
CA SER A 67 -1.91 13.56 43.63
C SER A 67 -0.75 12.65 43.20
N LYS A 68 -0.27 12.76 41.96
CA LYS A 68 0.86 11.97 41.46
C LYS A 68 2.18 12.71 41.65
N PRO A 69 3.22 12.09 42.23
CA PRO A 69 4.52 12.72 42.39
C PRO A 69 5.16 12.97 41.01
N GLU A 70 5.86 14.11 40.85
CA GLU A 70 6.56 14.51 39.61
C GLU A 70 7.41 13.40 38.98
N THR A 71 7.93 12.48 39.80
CA THR A 71 8.75 11.35 39.38
C THR A 71 8.00 10.34 38.49
N GLU A 72 6.69 10.17 38.66
CA GLU A 72 5.89 9.21 37.87
C GLU A 72 5.45 9.78 36.51
N ILE A 73 5.35 11.10 36.36
CA ILE A 73 5.02 11.76 35.09
C ILE A 73 6.19 11.66 34.10
N ILE A 74 7.42 11.65 34.61
CA ILE A 74 8.66 11.52 33.83
C ILE A 74 8.85 10.08 33.32
N GLU A 75 8.36 9.07 34.07
CA GLU A 75 8.47 7.66 33.69
C GLU A 75 7.36 7.19 32.74
N SER A 76 6.20 7.86 32.73
CA SER A 76 5.14 7.58 31.76
C SER A 76 5.47 8.19 30.39
N GLU A 77 6.31 7.47 29.64
CA GLU A 77 6.49 7.57 28.18
C GLU A 77 7.22 8.85 27.70
N VAL A 78 8.54 8.91 27.91
CA VAL A 78 9.42 9.74 27.08
C VAL A 78 9.32 9.23 25.63
N VAL A 79 8.33 9.72 24.89
CA VAL A 79 8.27 9.55 23.44
C VAL A 79 9.42 10.36 22.88
N GLU A 80 10.50 9.69 22.48
CA GLU A 80 11.64 10.32 21.81
C GLU A 80 11.12 11.06 20.56
N TYR A 81 11.01 12.40 20.67
CA TYR A 81 10.57 13.23 19.57
C TYR A 81 11.61 13.18 18.46
N ALA A 82 11.18 12.91 17.23
CA ALA A 82 12.08 12.83 16.09
C ALA A 82 12.85 14.16 15.93
N PRO A 83 14.16 14.12 15.64
CA PRO A 83 14.95 15.32 15.41
C PRO A 83 14.28 16.20 14.35
N LEU A 84 14.09 17.48 14.67
CA LEU A 84 13.56 18.47 13.75
C LEU A 84 14.68 18.95 12.80
N ASP A 85 14.32 19.29 11.56
CA ASP A 85 15.23 19.95 10.61
C ASP A 85 15.31 21.46 10.85
N GLU A 86 16.10 22.16 10.02
CA GLU A 86 16.32 23.61 10.09
C GLU A 86 15.04 24.44 9.96
N TYR A 87 13.95 23.85 9.44
CA TYR A 87 12.64 24.48 9.28
C TYR A 87 11.63 24.03 10.33
N GLY A 88 12.08 23.30 11.36
CA GLY A 88 11.21 22.78 12.42
C GLY A 88 10.35 21.60 11.99
N VAL A 89 10.65 20.97 10.86
CA VAL A 89 9.91 19.81 10.34
C VAL A 89 10.60 18.52 10.82
N PRO A 90 9.88 17.53 11.36
CA PRO A 90 10.49 16.27 11.78
C PRO A 90 11.25 15.59 10.62
N LYS A 91 12.55 15.35 10.82
CA LYS A 91 13.46 14.73 9.84
C LYS A 91 12.99 13.35 9.38
N TYR A 92 12.24 12.64 10.24
CA TYR A 92 11.59 11.40 9.90
C TYR A 92 10.08 11.50 10.16
N LYS A 93 9.30 11.43 9.09
CA LYS A 93 7.87 11.11 9.20
C LYS A 93 7.79 9.61 9.50
N GLY A 94 7.65 9.25 10.76
CA GLY A 94 7.28 7.87 11.12
C GLY A 94 6.13 7.38 10.23
N LYS A 95 6.03 6.07 9.98
CA LYS A 95 4.88 5.50 9.26
C LYS A 95 3.61 5.92 10.00
N ARG A 96 2.94 6.97 9.54
CA ARG A 96 1.60 7.32 10.02
C ARG A 96 0.80 6.02 9.96
N ARG A 97 0.17 5.62 11.07
CA ARG A 97 -0.85 4.55 11.08
C ARG A 97 -2.11 5.00 10.31
N GLY A 98 -1.94 5.71 9.19
CA GLY A 98 -2.99 5.98 8.23
C GLY A 98 -3.23 4.76 7.36
N ARG A 99 -4.45 4.65 6.84
CA ARG A 99 -4.86 3.61 5.89
C ARG A 99 -3.78 3.48 4.80
N LYS A 100 -3.08 2.33 4.76
CA LYS A 100 -2.05 2.04 3.75
C LYS A 100 -2.60 2.47 2.39
N SER A 101 -1.89 3.35 1.69
CA SER A 101 -2.24 3.71 0.33
C SER A 101 -2.40 2.43 -0.47
N LYS A 102 -3.55 2.29 -1.14
CA LYS A 102 -3.86 1.09 -1.93
C LYS A 102 -2.79 1.02 -3.02
N LYS A 103 -1.85 0.08 -2.92
CA LYS A 103 -0.79 -0.09 -3.93
C LYS A 103 -1.46 -0.13 -5.29
N ARG A 104 -1.04 0.77 -6.20
CA ARG A 104 -1.51 0.76 -7.59
C ARG A 104 -1.29 -0.64 -8.14
N LYS A 105 -2.37 -1.29 -8.62
CA LYS A 105 -2.26 -2.60 -9.26
C LYS A 105 -1.29 -2.44 -10.43
N ARG A 106 -0.22 -3.23 -10.46
CA ARG A 106 0.72 -3.26 -11.58
C ARG A 106 -0.09 -3.55 -12.85
N GLN A 107 0.07 -2.73 -13.89
CA GLN A 107 -0.55 -3.02 -15.18
C GLN A 107 -0.03 -4.39 -15.64
N ARG A 108 -0.95 -5.30 -15.97
CA ARG A 108 -0.59 -6.62 -16.49
C ARG A 108 -0.11 -6.43 -17.92
N ASN A 109 1.03 -7.01 -18.28
CA ASN A 109 1.58 -6.94 -19.65
C ASN A 109 0.51 -7.42 -20.66
N PRO A 110 0.22 -6.64 -21.72
CA PRO A 110 -0.74 -7.02 -22.76
C PRO A 110 -0.41 -8.34 -23.46
N SER A 111 0.87 -8.71 -23.53
CA SER A 111 1.35 -9.97 -24.13
C SER A 111 1.18 -11.19 -23.21
N LYS A 112 0.85 -11.01 -21.93
CA LYS A 112 0.69 -12.15 -21.02
C LYS A 112 -0.71 -12.73 -21.17
N THR A 113 -0.77 -13.96 -21.66
CA THR A 113 -2.03 -14.70 -21.84
C THR A 113 -2.87 -14.73 -20.58
N LYS A 114 -4.19 -14.69 -20.78
CA LYS A 114 -5.19 -14.68 -19.68
C LYS A 114 -5.02 -15.97 -18.87
N ARG A 115 -5.34 -15.91 -17.57
CA ARG A 115 -5.22 -17.11 -16.72
C ARG A 115 -6.23 -18.15 -17.21
N GLN A 116 -5.84 -19.42 -17.22
CA GLN A 116 -6.73 -20.52 -17.57
C GLN A 116 -7.93 -20.54 -16.63
N HIS A 117 -9.12 -20.81 -17.19
CA HIS A 117 -10.34 -20.93 -16.41
C HIS A 117 -10.40 -22.28 -15.67
N THR A 118 -10.88 -22.25 -14.42
CA THR A 118 -11.14 -23.46 -13.63
C THR A 118 -12.52 -24.03 -13.96
N ALA A 119 -12.78 -25.29 -13.58
CA ALA A 119 -14.09 -25.94 -13.75
C ALA A 119 -15.24 -25.10 -13.17
N TYR A 120 -15.03 -24.54 -11.97
CA TYR A 120 -15.98 -23.66 -11.32
C TYR A 120 -16.22 -22.35 -12.10
N THR A 121 -15.18 -21.80 -12.74
CA THR A 121 -15.32 -20.56 -13.53
C THR A 121 -16.23 -20.79 -14.73
N PHE A 122 -16.11 -21.94 -15.40
CA PHE A 122 -17.01 -22.32 -16.49
C PHE A 122 -18.45 -22.51 -16.00
N PHE A 123 -18.63 -23.20 -14.88
CA PHE A 123 -19.94 -23.40 -14.28
C PHE A 123 -20.64 -22.07 -13.95
N VAL A 124 -19.91 -21.11 -13.37
CA VAL A 124 -20.45 -19.78 -13.08
C VAL A 124 -20.76 -19.03 -14.38
N GLN A 125 -19.89 -19.07 -15.39
CA GLN A 125 -20.15 -18.41 -16.68
C GLN A 125 -21.45 -18.88 -17.34
N THR A 126 -21.77 -20.18 -17.26
CA THR A 126 -22.98 -20.73 -17.87
C THR A 126 -24.24 -20.52 -17.03
N ASN A 127 -24.15 -20.63 -15.70
CA ASN A 127 -25.34 -20.62 -14.83
C ASN A 127 -25.64 -19.24 -14.24
N TYR A 128 -24.66 -18.34 -14.13
CA TYR A 128 -24.85 -16.99 -13.62
C TYR A 128 -25.96 -16.18 -14.31
N PRO A 129 -26.07 -16.13 -15.65
CA PRO A 129 -27.15 -15.36 -16.29
C PRO A 129 -28.54 -15.90 -15.91
N ASN A 130 -28.69 -17.21 -15.76
CA ASN A 130 -29.96 -17.83 -15.38
C ASN A 130 -30.31 -17.48 -13.93
N VAL A 131 -29.38 -17.68 -13.00
CA VAL A 131 -29.62 -17.37 -11.58
C VAL A 131 -29.83 -15.87 -11.36
N LYS A 132 -29.16 -15.01 -12.13
CA LYS A 132 -29.36 -13.55 -12.06
C LYS A 132 -30.70 -13.10 -12.65
N ALA A 133 -31.20 -13.80 -13.67
CA ALA A 133 -32.54 -13.57 -14.23
C ALA A 133 -33.65 -14.01 -13.27
N GLU A 134 -33.45 -15.11 -12.55
CA GLU A 134 -34.36 -15.57 -11.49
C GLU A 134 -34.31 -14.66 -10.25
N ASN A 135 -33.16 -14.03 -10.00
CA ASN A 135 -32.89 -13.18 -8.83
C ASN A 135 -32.48 -11.75 -9.26
N PRO A 136 -33.38 -10.99 -9.92
CA PRO A 136 -33.04 -9.67 -10.43
C PRO A 136 -32.74 -8.67 -9.30
N GLU A 137 -33.42 -8.78 -8.16
CA GLU A 137 -33.25 -7.89 -7.00
C GLU A 137 -31.95 -8.12 -6.22
N HIS A 138 -31.42 -9.34 -6.22
CA HIS A 138 -30.23 -9.69 -5.43
C HIS A 138 -28.96 -9.06 -6.02
N GLN A 139 -28.04 -8.60 -5.15
CA GLN A 139 -26.76 -8.10 -5.63
C GLN A 139 -25.94 -9.24 -6.26
N SER A 140 -25.10 -8.91 -7.25
CA SER A 140 -24.26 -9.92 -7.93
C SER A 140 -23.42 -10.76 -6.98
N LYS A 141 -23.03 -10.21 -5.81
CA LYS A 141 -22.30 -10.93 -4.76
C LYS A 141 -23.13 -12.06 -4.14
N ASP A 142 -24.40 -11.80 -3.89
CA ASP A 142 -25.31 -12.77 -3.28
C ASP A 142 -25.65 -13.87 -4.29
N VAL A 143 -25.83 -13.51 -5.56
CA VAL A 143 -26.01 -14.46 -6.68
C VAL A 143 -24.81 -15.40 -6.83
N ILE A 144 -23.59 -14.87 -6.74
CA ILE A 144 -22.37 -15.71 -6.78
C ILE A 144 -22.30 -16.65 -5.56
N THR A 145 -22.79 -16.22 -4.39
CA THR A 145 -22.84 -17.04 -3.18
C THR A 145 -23.85 -18.18 -3.33
N ILE A 146 -25.00 -17.94 -3.97
CA ILE A 146 -25.98 -18.98 -4.33
C ILE A 146 -25.36 -20.00 -5.28
N LEU A 147 -24.66 -19.55 -6.33
CA LEU A 147 -23.96 -20.43 -7.27
C LEU A 147 -22.85 -21.26 -6.62
N ALA A 148 -22.14 -20.69 -5.65
CA ALA A 148 -21.11 -21.41 -4.91
C ALA A 148 -21.69 -22.58 -4.10
N LYS A 149 -22.89 -22.39 -3.51
CA LYS A 149 -23.63 -23.47 -2.84
C LYS A 149 -24.08 -24.53 -3.83
N GLN A 150 -24.67 -24.12 -4.95
CA GLN A 150 -25.06 -25.06 -6.02
C GLN A 150 -23.87 -25.90 -6.50
N TRP A 151 -22.70 -25.29 -6.69
CA TRP A 151 -21.48 -26.02 -7.08
C TRP A 151 -20.98 -27.04 -6.05
N ALA A 152 -21.27 -26.83 -4.76
CA ALA A 152 -20.97 -27.81 -3.72
C ALA A 152 -21.87 -29.05 -3.84
N ASP A 153 -23.11 -28.87 -4.29
CA ASP A 153 -24.13 -29.90 -4.44
C ASP A 153 -24.10 -30.63 -5.80
N VAL A 154 -23.36 -30.09 -6.79
CA VAL A 154 -23.21 -30.70 -8.12
C VAL A 154 -22.59 -32.10 -8.02
N PRO A 155 -23.20 -33.13 -8.65
CA PRO A 155 -22.68 -34.50 -8.60
C PRO A 155 -21.32 -34.61 -9.29
N GLU A 156 -20.48 -35.54 -8.80
CA GLU A 156 -19.10 -35.71 -9.27
C GLU A 156 -19.01 -35.99 -10.79
N ILE A 157 -20.04 -36.63 -11.37
CA ILE A 157 -20.12 -36.89 -12.82
C ILE A 157 -20.15 -35.58 -13.61
N GLU A 158 -21.00 -34.64 -13.20
CA GLU A 158 -21.13 -33.35 -13.86
C GLU A 158 -19.90 -32.47 -13.57
N ARG A 159 -19.39 -32.52 -12.33
CA ARG A 159 -18.14 -31.86 -11.95
C ARG A 159 -16.96 -32.31 -12.83
N LYS A 160 -16.87 -33.60 -13.17
CA LYS A 160 -15.86 -34.13 -14.11
C LYS A 160 -16.02 -33.58 -15.52
N ASN A 161 -17.25 -33.41 -16.02
CA ASN A 161 -17.50 -32.77 -17.32
C ASN A 161 -16.93 -31.34 -17.34
N TRP A 162 -17.21 -30.56 -16.29
CA TRP A 162 -16.68 -29.21 -16.13
C TRP A 162 -15.15 -29.19 -15.99
N GLN A 163 -14.55 -30.17 -15.33
CA GLN A 163 -13.09 -30.33 -15.26
C GLN A 163 -12.48 -30.66 -16.63
N GLN A 164 -13.13 -31.49 -17.44
CA GLN A 164 -12.67 -31.77 -18.81
C GLN A 164 -12.70 -30.50 -19.66
N ARG A 165 -13.79 -29.72 -19.62
CA ARG A 165 -13.89 -28.41 -20.29
C ARG A 165 -12.78 -27.45 -19.85
N ALA A 166 -12.47 -27.42 -18.56
CA ALA A 166 -11.37 -26.61 -18.03
C ALA A 166 -9.99 -27.05 -18.54
N LYS A 167 -9.75 -28.36 -18.65
CA LYS A 167 -8.51 -28.92 -19.22
C LYS A 167 -8.36 -28.57 -20.70
N SER A 168 -9.41 -28.72 -21.51
CA SER A 168 -9.37 -28.36 -22.93
C SER A 168 -9.04 -26.87 -23.13
N ASN A 169 -9.66 -25.98 -22.34
CA ASN A 169 -9.35 -24.55 -22.40
C ASN A 169 -7.93 -24.22 -21.91
N SER A 170 -7.39 -24.98 -20.95
CA SER A 170 -5.99 -24.86 -20.53
C SER A 170 -5.04 -25.13 -21.71
N VAL A 171 -5.30 -26.21 -22.46
CA VAL A 171 -4.49 -26.63 -23.61
C VAL A 171 -4.57 -25.60 -24.74
N GLN A 172 -5.76 -25.10 -25.08
CA GLN A 172 -5.90 -24.07 -26.12
C GLN A 172 -5.19 -22.76 -25.75
N ASN A 173 -5.26 -22.34 -24.47
CA ASN A 173 -4.55 -21.14 -24.04
C ASN A 173 -3.03 -21.32 -24.03
N SER A 174 -2.49 -22.52 -23.85
CA SER A 174 -1.05 -22.75 -23.97
C SER A 174 -0.58 -22.74 -25.42
N THR A 175 -1.29 -23.42 -26.33
CA THR A 175 -0.90 -23.47 -27.75
C THR A 175 -0.91 -22.08 -28.39
N ILE A 176 -1.92 -21.26 -28.07
CA ILE A 176 -1.98 -19.87 -28.55
C ILE A 176 -0.78 -19.04 -28.05
N VAL A 177 -0.21 -19.32 -26.86
CA VAL A 177 0.99 -18.61 -26.39
C VAL A 177 2.18 -18.96 -27.28
N ASP A 178 2.33 -20.23 -27.62
CA ASP A 178 3.47 -20.74 -28.39
C ASP A 178 3.41 -20.23 -29.84
N ASP A 179 2.21 -20.21 -30.44
CA ASP A 179 1.98 -19.67 -31.79
C ASP A 179 2.18 -18.14 -31.83
N VAL A 180 1.70 -17.40 -30.82
CA VAL A 180 1.90 -15.93 -30.74
C VAL A 180 3.37 -15.58 -30.48
N GLN A 181 4.13 -16.41 -29.76
CA GLN A 181 5.55 -16.18 -29.54
C GLN A 181 6.35 -16.39 -30.84
N THR A 182 6.00 -17.43 -31.62
CA THR A 182 6.66 -17.72 -32.91
C THR A 182 6.32 -16.67 -33.99
N GLU A 183 5.10 -16.16 -34.03
CA GLU A 183 4.71 -15.08 -34.95
C GLU A 183 5.35 -13.71 -34.58
N ASN A 184 5.45 -13.39 -33.29
CA ASN A 184 6.09 -12.15 -32.84
C ASN A 184 7.61 -12.13 -33.08
N GLU A 185 8.26 -13.30 -33.10
CA GLU A 185 9.67 -13.45 -33.50
C GLU A 185 9.85 -13.35 -35.03
N ALA A 186 8.83 -13.69 -35.81
CA ALA A 186 8.84 -13.56 -37.28
C ALA A 186 8.49 -12.14 -37.78
N HIS A 187 7.71 -11.36 -37.01
CA HIS A 187 7.17 -10.06 -37.43
C HIS A 187 7.86 -8.85 -36.77
N GLY A 188 9.19 -8.90 -36.67
CA GLY A 188 10.04 -7.76 -36.28
C GLY A 188 10.07 -6.64 -37.33
N MET A 189 8.94 -5.98 -37.60
CA MET A 189 8.87 -4.71 -38.32
C MET A 189 7.75 -3.83 -37.74
N LYS A 190 8.13 -2.61 -37.32
CA LYS A 190 7.34 -1.62 -36.57
C LYS A 190 5.91 -1.42 -37.10
N VAL A 191 4.93 -1.37 -36.19
CA VAL A 191 3.66 -0.67 -36.44
C VAL A 191 3.39 0.32 -35.30
N GLU A 192 3.24 1.58 -35.70
CA GLU A 192 2.96 2.75 -34.85
C GLU A 192 1.58 2.69 -34.19
N GLY A 193 1.45 3.46 -33.10
CA GLY A 193 0.40 3.32 -32.09
C GLY A 193 -1.03 3.61 -32.54
N VAL A 194 -1.96 2.80 -32.02
CA VAL A 194 -3.40 3.06 -32.05
C VAL A 194 -3.84 3.75 -30.75
N SER A 195 -4.73 4.74 -30.92
CA SER A 195 -5.10 5.80 -29.98
C SER A 195 -5.84 5.33 -28.72
N LYS A 196 -6.01 6.27 -27.79
CA LYS A 196 -6.33 6.08 -26.37
C LYS A 196 -7.82 5.81 -26.09
N ASP A 197 -8.69 5.96 -27.07
CA ASP A 197 -10.13 6.17 -26.86
C ASP A 197 -10.97 4.89 -26.87
N GLU A 198 -10.40 3.74 -27.24
CA GLU A 198 -11.13 2.44 -27.25
C GLU A 198 -11.04 1.66 -25.94
N LYS A 199 -10.34 2.18 -24.91
CA LYS A 199 -10.02 1.43 -23.68
C LYS A 199 -11.09 1.50 -22.58
N GLU A 200 -12.11 2.36 -22.72
CA GLU A 200 -13.08 2.59 -21.64
C GLU A 200 -14.32 1.68 -21.67
N THR A 201 -14.62 0.99 -22.79
CA THR A 201 -15.82 0.13 -22.90
C THR A 201 -15.63 -1.28 -22.32
N ILE A 202 -14.39 -1.78 -22.23
CA ILE A 202 -14.11 -3.20 -21.90
C ILE A 202 -14.23 -3.48 -20.38
N GLY A 203 -14.38 -2.44 -19.55
CA GLY A 203 -14.42 -2.55 -18.09
C GLY A 203 -15.78 -2.91 -17.50
N ALA A 204 -16.87 -2.65 -18.22
CA ALA A 204 -18.24 -2.90 -17.76
C ALA A 204 -18.83 -4.23 -18.29
N ASP A 205 -18.31 -4.76 -19.40
CA ASP A 205 -18.82 -5.96 -20.08
C ASP A 205 -18.37 -7.30 -19.45
N PHE A 206 -17.72 -7.27 -18.27
CA PHE A 206 -17.30 -8.49 -17.59
C PHE A 206 -18.47 -9.30 -17.00
N TYR A 207 -19.68 -8.72 -16.93
CA TYR A 207 -20.94 -9.44 -16.65
C TYR A 207 -22.11 -8.77 -17.40
N LEU A 208 -22.71 -9.50 -18.37
CA LEU A 208 -23.78 -9.15 -19.35
C LEU A 208 -23.25 -8.41 -20.60
N THR A 209 -23.48 -8.85 -21.85
CA THR A 209 -24.68 -9.49 -22.44
C THR A 209 -24.36 -10.59 -23.48
N PRO A 210 -25.23 -11.61 -23.65
CA PRO A 210 -25.30 -12.39 -24.88
C PRO A 210 -26.17 -11.62 -25.89
N THR A 211 -25.57 -10.97 -26.87
CA THR A 211 -26.32 -10.39 -27.99
C THR A 211 -25.79 -10.88 -29.32
N LYS A 212 -26.72 -11.47 -30.09
CA LYS A 212 -26.67 -11.80 -31.53
C LYS A 212 -26.06 -13.16 -31.93
N GLU A 213 -26.57 -14.25 -31.36
CA GLU A 213 -26.51 -15.56 -32.04
C GLU A 213 -27.77 -16.44 -31.82
N LYS A 214 -28.89 -15.86 -31.37
CA LYS A 214 -30.17 -16.57 -31.27
C LYS A 214 -31.22 -16.18 -32.32
N ASP A 215 -30.94 -15.15 -33.13
CA ASP A 215 -31.83 -14.75 -34.24
C ASP A 215 -31.44 -15.37 -35.60
N ARG A 216 -30.26 -16.01 -35.72
CA ARG A 216 -29.85 -16.69 -36.97
C ARG A 216 -30.38 -18.11 -37.13
N LEU A 217 -31.12 -18.63 -36.15
CA LEU A 217 -31.68 -19.98 -36.19
C LEU A 217 -33.21 -20.00 -36.35
N LYS A 218 -33.84 -18.85 -36.62
CA LYS A 218 -35.26 -18.78 -37.01
C LYS A 218 -35.49 -18.67 -38.52
N ASP A 219 -34.47 -18.35 -39.30
CA ASP A 219 -34.60 -18.15 -40.75
C ASP A 219 -34.19 -19.36 -41.60
N ILE A 220 -33.78 -20.49 -40.99
CA ILE A 220 -33.40 -21.73 -41.73
C ILE A 220 -34.56 -22.74 -41.78
N VAL A 221 -35.66 -22.53 -41.04
CA VAL A 221 -36.81 -23.47 -40.99
C VAL A 221 -37.97 -23.06 -41.92
N THR A 222 -37.82 -22.02 -42.74
CA THR A 222 -38.86 -21.54 -43.69
C THR A 222 -38.40 -21.47 -45.15
N LEU A 223 -37.55 -22.40 -45.60
CA LEU A 223 -37.27 -22.66 -47.02
C LEU A 223 -37.27 -24.17 -47.31
N GLY A 224 -38.34 -24.85 -46.90
CA GLY A 224 -38.49 -26.29 -47.05
C GLY A 224 -39.93 -26.77 -46.84
N ALA A 225 -40.92 -26.04 -47.36
CA ALA A 225 -42.29 -26.48 -47.57
C ALA A 225 -42.87 -25.70 -48.75
#